data_AF-X1HHB8-F1
#
_entry.id   AF-X1HHB8-F1
#
_cell.length_a   1.000
_cell.length_b   1.000
_cell.length_c   1.000
_cell.angle_alpha   90.00
_cell.angle_beta   90.00
_cell.angle_gamma   90.00
#
_symmetry.space_group_name_H-M   'P 1'
#
loop_
_entity.id
_entity.type
_entity.pdbx_description
1 polymer ?
#
loop_
_entity_poly.entity_id
_entity_poly.type
_entity_poly.pdbx_seq_one_letter_code
_entity_poly.pdbx_strand_id
1 'polypeptide(L)'
;MPGEGYALAREELVRTLTAYSGVTTADGSSDKNTLIDSALINKNDFLTGKSVLIMSGAAQYETAGITDFDSGTGEITFTPLSAQIVAGISFRVLNVLPESIHIKGYDYESGEWRK
;
A
#
# COMPACT_ATOMS: atom_id res chain seq x y z
N MET A 1 14.54 -29.60 0.95
CA MET A 1 14.91 -28.29 0.41
C MET A 1 13.66 -27.70 -0.23
N PRO A 2 13.16 -26.53 0.18
CA PRO A 2 12.08 -25.87 -0.56
C PRO A 2 12.71 -25.44 -1.90
N GLY A 3 12.49 -26.25 -2.93
CA GLY A 3 13.13 -26.15 -4.23
C GLY A 3 12.61 -24.98 -5.05
N GLU A 4 13.40 -24.56 -6.03
CA GLU A 4 13.25 -23.38 -6.89
C GLU A 4 11.82 -23.10 -7.41
N GLY A 5 11.00 -24.14 -7.62
CA GLY A 5 9.58 -23.97 -7.96
C GLY A 5 8.75 -23.21 -6.92
N TYR A 6 9.07 -23.33 -5.62
CA TYR A 6 8.44 -22.53 -4.57
C TYR A 6 8.89 -21.07 -4.59
N ALA A 7 10.13 -20.79 -5.02
CA ALA A 7 10.62 -19.42 -5.16
C ALA A 7 9.95 -18.73 -6.36
N LEU A 8 9.86 -19.41 -7.50
CA LEU A 8 9.18 -18.91 -8.70
C LEU A 8 7.69 -18.64 -8.45
N ALA A 9 6.98 -19.57 -7.82
CA ALA A 9 5.57 -19.38 -7.49
C ALA A 9 5.33 -18.21 -6.52
N ARG A 10 6.26 -17.95 -5.59
CA ARG A 10 6.18 -16.80 -4.67
C ARG A 10 6.42 -15.49 -5.41
N GLU A 11 7.38 -15.43 -6.31
CA GLU A 11 7.66 -14.23 -7.12
C GLU A 11 6.47 -13.88 -8.02
N GLU A 12 5.85 -14.88 -8.63
CA GLU A 12 4.68 -14.68 -9.49
C GLU A 12 3.45 -14.21 -8.70
N LEU A 13 3.25 -14.74 -7.49
CA LEU A 13 2.22 -14.24 -6.56
C LEU A 13 2.47 -12.78 -6.16
N VAL A 14 3.71 -12.43 -5.79
CA VAL A 14 4.07 -11.05 -5.43
C VAL A 14 3.86 -10.09 -6.60
N ARG A 15 4.22 -10.51 -7.81
CA ARG A 15 4.03 -9.73 -9.03
C ARG A 15 2.56 -9.54 -9.38
N THR A 16 1.73 -10.56 -9.16
CA THR A 16 0.28 -10.47 -9.40
C THR A 16 -0.41 -9.59 -8.36
N LEU A 17 0.03 -9.68 -7.10
CA LEU A 17 -0.56 -8.94 -6.00
C LEU A 17 -0.14 -7.47 -5.97
N THR A 18 1.05 -7.12 -6.46
CA THR A 18 1.58 -5.76 -6.40
C THR A 18 1.30 -5.00 -7.69
N ALA A 19 0.43 -4.00 -7.63
CA ALA A 19 0.17 -3.09 -8.75
C ALA A 19 1.30 -2.05 -8.90
N TYR A 20 1.83 -1.57 -7.78
CA TYR A 20 2.86 -0.53 -7.75
C TYR A 20 3.73 -0.64 -6.49
N SER A 21 4.96 -0.16 -6.59
CA SER A 21 5.84 0.08 -5.45
C SER A 21 6.51 1.43 -5.64
N GLY A 22 6.50 2.24 -4.60
CA GLY A 22 6.96 3.62 -4.66
C GLY A 22 7.54 4.12 -3.35
N VAL A 23 8.05 5.34 -3.41
CA VAL A 23 8.55 6.09 -2.26
C VAL A 23 7.97 7.48 -2.37
N THR A 24 7.30 7.93 -1.31
CA THR A 24 6.67 9.26 -1.32
C THR A 24 7.72 10.35 -1.52
N THR A 25 7.39 11.33 -2.37
CA THR A 25 8.28 12.42 -2.74
C THR A 25 7.93 13.74 -2.08
N ALA A 26 6.74 13.82 -1.47
CA ALA A 26 6.27 14.97 -0.71
C ALA A 26 5.38 14.49 0.45
N ASP A 27 5.12 15.41 1.38
CA ASP A 27 4.22 15.16 2.51
C ASP A 27 2.77 15.14 2.01
N GLY A 28 2.03 14.10 2.39
CA GLY A 28 0.57 14.08 2.24
C GLY A 28 -0.12 15.02 3.24
N SER A 29 -1.44 15.11 3.15
CA SER A 29 -2.29 15.90 4.04
C SER A 29 -2.13 15.51 5.52
N SER A 30 -2.26 16.50 6.40
CA SER A 30 -2.36 16.32 7.86
C SER A 30 -3.57 15.48 8.29
N ASP A 31 -4.55 15.30 7.40
CA ASP A 31 -5.72 14.44 7.61
C ASP A 31 -5.39 12.94 7.46
N LYS A 32 -4.13 12.60 7.15
CA LYS A 32 -3.60 11.22 7.14
C LYS A 32 -4.27 10.32 6.11
N ASN A 33 -4.82 10.91 5.07
CA ASN A 33 -5.63 10.27 4.05
C ASN A 33 -5.02 10.37 2.65
N THR A 34 -3.80 10.89 2.54
CA THR A 34 -3.12 11.06 1.26
C THR A 34 -1.64 10.72 1.35
N LEU A 35 -1.08 10.38 0.20
CA LEU A 35 0.36 10.28 -0.03
C LEU A 35 0.66 10.81 -1.43
N ILE A 36 1.88 11.30 -1.64
CA ILE A 36 2.29 11.91 -2.90
C ILE A 36 3.54 11.22 -3.44
N ASP A 37 3.46 10.71 -4.67
CA ASP A 37 4.59 10.17 -5.42
C ASP A 37 4.64 10.77 -6.83
N SER A 38 5.61 11.66 -7.06
CA SER A 38 5.80 12.36 -8.33
C SER A 38 6.05 11.43 -9.52
N ALA A 39 6.47 10.18 -9.31
CA ALA A 39 6.61 9.21 -10.40
C ALA A 39 5.26 8.79 -11.00
N LEU A 40 4.15 9.09 -10.31
CA LEU A 40 2.78 8.84 -10.76
C LEU A 40 2.21 10.01 -11.58
N ILE A 41 2.91 11.14 -11.70
CA ILE A 41 2.44 12.26 -12.54
C ILE A 41 2.33 11.82 -14.00
N ASN A 42 1.27 12.24 -14.68
CA ASN A 42 0.92 11.88 -16.06
C ASN A 42 0.72 10.35 -16.28
N LYS A 43 0.38 9.60 -15.23
CA LYS A 43 -0.04 8.20 -15.36
C LYS A 43 -1.56 8.11 -15.41
N ASN A 44 -2.07 7.08 -16.10
CA ASN A 44 -3.49 6.75 -16.04
C ASN A 44 -3.87 6.30 -14.62
N ASP A 45 -5.15 6.36 -14.28
CA ASP A 45 -5.63 5.76 -13.05
C ASP A 45 -5.64 4.23 -13.17
N PHE A 46 -4.72 3.61 -12.45
CA PHE A 46 -4.67 2.17 -12.22
C PHE A 46 -4.64 1.84 -10.71
N LEU A 47 -5.01 2.81 -9.87
CA LEU A 47 -4.80 2.78 -8.43
C LEU A 47 -6.12 2.79 -7.66
N THR A 48 -7.14 3.49 -8.16
CA THR A 48 -8.46 3.56 -7.52
C THR A 48 -9.09 2.17 -7.38
N GLY A 49 -9.69 1.89 -6.21
CA GLY A 49 -10.28 0.59 -5.88
C GLY A 49 -9.26 -0.49 -5.50
N LYS A 50 -8.00 -0.12 -5.27
CA LYS A 50 -6.94 -0.99 -4.73
C LYS A 50 -6.62 -0.61 -3.29
N SER A 51 -5.69 -1.34 -2.67
CA SER A 51 -5.20 -1.00 -1.34
C SER A 51 -3.79 -0.42 -1.40
N VAL A 52 -3.49 0.55 -0.56
CA VAL A 52 -2.11 0.93 -0.24
C VAL A 52 -1.66 0.18 1.02
N LEU A 53 -0.42 -0.31 1.02
CA LEU A 53 0.29 -0.84 2.17
C LEU A 53 1.50 0.04 2.45
N ILE A 54 1.61 0.55 3.67
CA ILE A 54 2.73 1.37 4.11
C ILE A 54 3.85 0.47 4.63
N MET A 55 5.05 0.62 4.07
CA MET A 55 6.19 -0.27 4.34
C MET A 55 7.19 0.31 5.34
N SER A 56 7.10 1.61 5.66
CA SER A 56 8.01 2.30 6.58
C SER A 56 7.36 3.51 7.23
N GLY A 57 7.99 4.07 8.28
CA GLY A 57 7.53 5.28 8.95
C GLY A 57 6.49 5.03 10.03
N ALA A 58 5.78 6.07 10.44
CA ALA A 58 4.88 6.03 11.59
C ALA A 58 3.64 5.13 11.35
N ALA A 59 3.14 5.06 10.11
CA ALA A 59 2.00 4.22 9.73
C ALA A 59 2.43 2.84 9.17
N GLN A 60 3.64 2.37 9.50
CA GLN A 60 4.16 1.12 8.96
C GLN A 60 3.22 -0.07 9.26
N TYR A 61 3.08 -0.96 8.28
CA TYR A 61 2.21 -2.15 8.30
C TYR A 61 0.70 -1.85 8.22
N GLU A 62 0.31 -0.59 8.16
CA GLU A 62 -1.09 -0.24 7.93
C GLU A 62 -1.46 -0.32 6.44
N THR A 63 -2.73 -0.61 6.21
CA THR A 63 -3.34 -0.66 4.88
C THR A 63 -4.56 0.24 4.81
N ALA A 64 -4.74 0.91 3.69
CA ALA A 64 -5.93 1.73 3.43
C ALA A 64 -6.47 1.50 2.03
N GLY A 65 -7.78 1.66 1.86
CA GLY A 65 -8.42 1.58 0.54
C GLY A 65 -8.23 2.88 -0.22
N ILE A 66 -7.75 2.79 -1.46
CA ILE A 66 -7.54 3.94 -2.35
C ILE A 66 -8.90 4.36 -2.93
N THR A 67 -9.28 5.60 -2.65
CA THR A 67 -10.57 6.18 -3.06
C THR A 67 -10.45 7.11 -4.25
N ASP A 68 -9.28 7.72 -4.47
CA ASP A 68 -9.05 8.64 -5.59
C ASP A 68 -7.56 8.73 -5.97
N PHE A 69 -7.29 9.17 -7.20
CA PHE A 69 -5.95 9.40 -7.72
C PHE A 69 -5.91 10.64 -8.64
N ASP A 70 -5.07 11.61 -8.28
CA ASP A 70 -4.82 12.80 -9.09
C ASP A 70 -3.53 12.64 -9.91
N SER A 71 -3.69 12.36 -11.20
CA SER A 71 -2.58 12.22 -12.16
C SER A 71 -1.79 13.52 -12.41
N GLY A 72 -2.32 14.69 -12.06
CA GLY A 72 -1.63 15.98 -12.20
C GLY A 72 -0.59 16.21 -11.12
N THR A 73 -0.83 15.69 -9.91
CA THR A 73 0.03 15.88 -8.73
C THR A 73 0.73 14.60 -8.29
N GLY A 74 0.25 13.43 -8.71
CA GLY A 74 0.72 12.13 -8.21
C GLY A 74 0.17 11.83 -6.81
N GLU A 75 -0.88 12.52 -6.38
CA GLU A 75 -1.53 12.30 -5.08
C GLU A 75 -2.48 11.10 -5.15
N ILE A 76 -2.37 10.22 -4.16
CA ILE A 76 -3.30 9.12 -3.92
C ILE A 76 -4.09 9.46 -2.66
N THR A 77 -5.43 9.43 -2.75
CA THR A 77 -6.32 9.58 -1.59
C THR A 77 -6.84 8.23 -1.14
N PHE A 78 -6.91 8.00 0.17
CA PHE A 78 -7.33 6.76 0.78
C PHE A 78 -8.03 6.98 2.12
N THR A 79 -8.63 5.91 2.68
CA THR A 79 -9.22 5.96 4.03
C THR A 79 -8.17 6.33 5.09
N PRO A 80 -8.44 7.27 6.02
CA PRO A 80 -7.43 7.77 6.95
C PRO A 80 -6.66 6.69 7.73
N LEU A 81 -5.35 6.89 7.88
CA LEU A 81 -4.43 6.05 8.64
C LEU A 81 -4.16 6.62 10.04
N SER A 82 -3.37 5.90 10.86
CA SER A 82 -3.01 6.35 12.21
C SER A 82 -2.09 7.59 12.21
N ALA A 83 -1.28 7.77 11.16
CA ALA A 83 -0.29 8.84 11.03
C ALA A 83 -0.22 9.43 9.62
N GLN A 84 0.26 10.67 9.52
CA GLN A 84 0.51 11.36 8.25
C GLN A 84 1.63 10.66 7.48
N ILE A 85 1.46 10.52 6.17
CA ILE A 85 2.50 9.99 5.29
C ILE A 85 3.36 11.14 4.79
N VAL A 86 4.57 11.26 5.32
CA VAL A 86 5.55 12.28 4.93
C VAL A 86 6.40 11.82 3.73
N ALA A 87 7.26 12.68 3.20
CA ALA A 87 8.23 12.32 2.17
C ALA A 87 9.22 11.24 2.65
N GLY A 88 9.69 10.39 1.73
CA GLY A 88 10.65 9.31 1.98
C GLY A 88 10.04 8.02 2.52
N ILE A 89 8.72 7.88 2.55
CA ILE A 89 8.02 6.69 3.00
C ILE A 89 7.84 5.70 1.86
N SER A 90 8.34 4.47 2.06
CA SER A 90 8.13 3.37 1.13
C SER A 90 6.70 2.83 1.24
N PHE A 91 6.07 2.55 0.10
CA PHE A 91 4.72 1.99 0.06
C PHE A 91 4.55 1.02 -1.13
N ARG A 92 3.47 0.25 -1.08
CA ARG A 92 3.03 -0.62 -2.17
C ARG A 92 1.54 -0.45 -2.42
N VAL A 93 1.13 -0.55 -3.67
CA VAL A 93 -0.28 -0.66 -4.05
C VAL A 93 -0.56 -2.11 -4.41
N LEU A 94 -1.62 -2.67 -3.83
CA LEU A 94 -1.98 -4.07 -3.91
C LEU A 94 -3.26 -4.24 -4.73
N ASN A 95 -3.30 -5.21 -5.65
CA ASN A 95 -4.44 -5.55 -6.51
C ASN A 95 -5.64 -6.16 -5.76
N VAL A 96 -5.76 -5.93 -4.45
CA VAL A 96 -6.80 -6.47 -3.57
C VAL A 96 -7.42 -5.33 -2.78
N LEU A 97 -8.66 -5.53 -2.33
CA LEU A 97 -9.33 -4.61 -1.42
C LEU A 97 -8.82 -4.80 0.02
N PRO A 98 -8.86 -3.77 0.88
CA PRO A 98 -8.28 -3.83 2.23
C PRO A 98 -8.91 -4.94 3.07
N GLU A 99 -10.24 -5.08 2.99
CA GLU A 99 -11.01 -6.13 3.66
C GLU A 99 -10.70 -7.55 3.16
N SER A 100 -10.01 -7.68 2.02
CA SER A 100 -9.59 -8.97 1.47
C SER A 100 -8.21 -9.41 1.97
N ILE A 101 -7.44 -8.52 2.61
CA ILE A 101 -6.10 -8.83 3.13
C ILE A 101 -6.24 -9.44 4.53
N HIS A 102 -6.35 -10.76 4.60
CA HIS A 102 -6.24 -11.50 5.85
C HIS A 102 -4.86 -12.18 5.94
N ILE A 103 -3.97 -11.65 6.78
CA ILE A 103 -2.72 -12.31 7.16
C ILE A 103 -3.08 -13.47 8.09
N LYS A 104 -2.79 -14.70 7.67
CA LYS A 104 -2.96 -15.88 8.53
C LYS A 104 -2.15 -15.69 9.82
N GLY A 105 -2.84 -15.72 10.95
CA GLY A 105 -2.24 -15.59 12.27
C GLY A 105 -2.18 -14.16 12.81
N TYR A 106 -2.64 -13.14 12.07
CA TYR A 106 -2.87 -11.80 12.64
C TYR A 106 -4.36 -11.64 12.94
N ASP A 107 -4.69 -11.25 14.16
CA ASP A 107 -6.03 -10.90 14.56
C ASP A 107 -6.24 -9.38 14.39
N TYR A 108 -7.07 -9.02 13.43
CA TYR A 108 -7.31 -7.63 13.07
C TYR A 108 -8.26 -6.92 14.04
N GLU A 109 -9.02 -7.65 14.85
CA GLU A 109 -9.88 -7.07 15.87
C GLU A 109 -9.10 -6.72 17.13
N SER A 110 -8.13 -7.56 17.50
CA SER A 110 -7.29 -7.31 18.67
C SER A 110 -5.97 -6.59 18.37
N GLY A 111 -5.52 -6.55 17.11
CA GLY A 111 -4.22 -6.01 16.73
C GLY A 111 -3.03 -6.87 17.18
N GLU A 112 -3.27 -8.16 17.46
CA GLU A 112 -2.25 -9.08 17.98
C GLU A 112 -2.01 -10.26 17.04
N TRP A 113 -0.81 -10.82 17.11
CA TRP A 113 -0.53 -12.12 16.49
C TRP A 113 -1.18 -13.24 17.30
N ARG A 114 -1.98 -14.07 16.64
CA ARG A 114 -2.53 -15.32 17.20
C ARG A 114 -1.36 -16.26 17.50
N LYS A 115 -1.21 -16.61 18.78
CA LYS A 115 -0.21 -17.57 19.29
C LYS A 115 -0.41 -18.98 18.72
#